data_AF-A0A1C0B8P2-F1
#
_entry.id   AF-A0A1C0B8P2-F1
#
_cell.length_a   1.000
_cell.length_b   1.000
_cell.length_c   1.000
_cell.angle_alpha   90.00
_cell.angle_beta   90.00
_cell.angle_gamma   90.00
#
_symmetry.space_group_name_H-M   'P 1'
#
loop_
_entity.id
_entity.type
_entity.pdbx_description
1 polymer ?
#
loop_
_entity_poly.entity_id
_entity_poly.type
_entity_poly.pdbx_seq_one_letter_code
_entity_poly.pdbx_strand_id
1 'polypeptide(L)'
;MNLEKYDYILSLGTFFEKKDLFENIKKVSNFTYMHPIDKANLKEFYSQFIKYEVGSEEAVLALVLYFFTNNRTKELEDYLEELDIGYLSAESSCGEEEFEDSFELFKKASNRALILGDDLINHQNIGNILAILKNIEKYSDFELIFTNKKLEDSFKNHSNFIPNEPEELKSFNGTILYFLDDSSIGTNLIASQTFLNIAKLNDKDFVSFSINNKEYKKQIILDKNLLGTIALINEDISTYSFSKVVLKKEEI
;
A
#
# COMPACT_ATOMS: atom_id res chain seq x y z
N MET A 1 12.31 2.01 15.99
CA MET A 1 10.91 2.24 16.40
C MET A 1 10.45 1.02 17.18
N ASN A 2 9.99 1.15 18.42
CA ASN A 2 9.53 0.01 19.20
C ASN A 2 8.04 -0.25 18.92
N LEU A 3 7.75 -1.32 18.19
CA LEU A 3 6.37 -1.72 17.86
C LEU A 3 5.75 -2.70 18.85
N GLU A 4 6.54 -3.28 19.77
CA GLU A 4 6.07 -4.30 20.71
C GLU A 4 5.04 -3.76 21.73
N LYS A 5 4.93 -2.44 21.88
CA LYS A 5 3.92 -1.83 22.74
C LYS A 5 2.49 -1.93 22.17
N TYR A 6 2.35 -2.18 20.87
CA TYR A 6 1.05 -2.30 20.22
C TYR A 6 0.60 -3.75 20.17
N ASP A 7 -0.64 -4.00 20.58
CA ASP A 7 -1.28 -5.31 20.48
C ASP A 7 -2.13 -5.46 19.21
N TYR A 8 -2.33 -4.37 18.47
CA TYR A 8 -2.85 -4.36 17.11
C TYR A 8 -2.16 -3.31 16.23
N ILE A 9 -1.72 -3.73 15.04
CA ILE A 9 -1.22 -2.85 13.99
C ILE A 9 -1.99 -3.11 12.70
N LEU A 10 -2.46 -2.04 12.08
CA LEU A 10 -2.86 -2.00 10.67
C LEU A 10 -1.73 -1.30 9.91
N SER A 11 -1.31 -1.80 8.75
CA SER A 11 -0.35 -1.08 7.90
C SER A 11 -0.88 -0.91 6.49
N LEU A 12 -0.60 0.23 5.88
CA LEU A 12 -0.95 0.54 4.50
C LEU A 12 0.25 1.16 3.77
N GLY A 13 0.51 0.72 2.53
CA GLY A 13 1.55 1.27 1.65
C GLY A 13 2.99 1.07 2.10
N THR A 14 3.23 0.13 3.04
CA THR A 14 4.57 -0.19 3.57
C THR A 14 4.99 -1.58 3.09
N PHE A 15 6.10 -1.71 2.36
CA PHE A 15 6.58 -3.03 1.90
C PHE A 15 7.58 -3.70 2.86
N PHE A 16 7.94 -3.07 3.98
CA PHE A 16 8.79 -3.63 5.03
C PHE A 16 10.16 -4.14 4.53
N GLU A 17 10.80 -3.39 3.63
CA GLU A 17 12.18 -3.64 3.17
C GLU A 17 13.23 -3.22 4.21
N LYS A 18 12.94 -2.20 5.02
CA LYS A 18 13.84 -1.74 6.09
C LYS A 18 13.95 -2.79 7.19
N LYS A 19 15.14 -3.37 7.36
CA LYS A 19 15.43 -4.45 8.32
C LYS A 19 14.89 -4.20 9.72
N ASP A 20 15.12 -3.01 10.28
CA ASP A 20 14.66 -2.69 11.63
C ASP A 20 13.13 -2.73 11.75
N LEU A 21 12.41 -2.18 10.75
CA LEU A 21 10.96 -2.20 10.74
C LEU A 21 10.43 -3.63 10.61
N PHE A 22 11.04 -4.41 9.71
CA PHE A 22 10.72 -5.83 9.49
C PHE A 22 10.94 -6.68 10.75
N GLU A 23 12.04 -6.49 11.49
CA GLU A 23 12.27 -7.25 12.73
C GLU A 23 11.34 -6.82 13.88
N ASN A 24 10.86 -5.58 13.90
CA ASN A 24 9.92 -5.11 14.92
C ASN A 24 8.48 -5.58 14.64
N ILE A 25 8.03 -5.57 13.38
CA ILE A 25 6.65 -5.96 13.05
C ILE A 25 6.38 -7.44 13.34
N LYS A 26 7.39 -8.32 13.22
CA LYS A 26 7.30 -9.76 13.54
C LYS A 26 6.89 -10.06 14.98
N LYS A 27 7.03 -9.09 15.88
CA LYS A 27 6.78 -9.25 17.32
C LYS A 27 5.40 -8.77 17.73
N VAL A 28 4.63 -8.20 16.80
CA VAL A 28 3.29 -7.70 17.04
C VAL A 28 2.31 -8.87 17.01
N SER A 29 1.41 -8.92 17.98
CA SER A 29 0.48 -10.05 18.14
C SER A 29 -0.61 -10.09 17.08
N ASN A 30 -1.23 -8.94 16.77
CA ASN A 30 -2.23 -8.83 15.74
C ASN A 30 -1.78 -7.82 14.70
N PHE A 31 -1.54 -8.29 13.48
CA PHE A 31 -1.04 -7.45 12.42
C PHE A 31 -1.87 -7.66 11.16
N THR A 32 -2.60 -6.62 10.74
CA THR A 32 -3.28 -6.59 9.45
C THR A 32 -2.39 -5.87 8.44
N TYR A 33 -1.90 -6.63 7.45
CA TYR A 33 -1.06 -6.13 6.38
C TYR A 33 -1.92 -5.73 5.18
N MET A 34 -1.97 -4.44 4.82
CA MET A 34 -2.63 -3.98 3.61
C MET A 34 -1.59 -3.54 2.58
N HIS A 35 -1.55 -4.23 1.44
CA HIS A 35 -0.63 -3.91 0.35
C HIS A 35 -1.04 -4.61 -0.97
N PRO A 36 -0.69 -4.10 -2.17
CA PRO A 36 -1.00 -4.77 -3.43
C PRO A 36 -0.19 -6.07 -3.66
N ILE A 37 0.93 -6.21 -2.93
CA ILE A 37 1.88 -7.32 -3.07
C ILE A 37 1.98 -8.05 -1.73
N ASP A 38 1.64 -9.35 -1.71
CA ASP A 38 1.91 -10.22 -0.55
C ASP A 38 3.41 -10.48 -0.44
N LYS A 39 3.94 -10.42 0.78
CA LYS A 39 5.36 -10.61 1.05
C LYS A 39 5.54 -11.95 1.76
N ALA A 40 6.12 -12.91 1.04
CA ALA A 40 6.26 -14.30 1.52
C ALA A 40 6.92 -14.41 2.91
N ASN A 41 7.88 -13.54 3.22
CA ASN A 41 8.58 -13.54 4.52
C ASN A 41 7.82 -12.83 5.66
N LEU A 42 6.69 -12.17 5.38
CA LEU A 42 5.76 -11.63 6.38
C LEU A 42 4.59 -12.57 6.67
N LYS A 43 4.37 -13.60 5.84
CA LYS A 43 3.17 -14.43 5.87
C LYS A 43 2.88 -15.13 7.19
N GLU A 44 3.92 -15.48 7.93
CA GLU A 44 3.77 -16.13 9.25
C GLU A 44 3.52 -15.12 10.38
N PHE A 45 3.60 -13.82 10.09
CA PHE A 45 3.59 -12.75 11.10
C PHE A 45 2.37 -11.83 11.01
N TYR A 46 1.69 -11.75 9.87
CA TYR A 46 0.39 -11.07 9.80
C TYR A 46 -0.75 -12.01 10.20
N SER A 47 -1.73 -11.47 10.91
CA SER A 47 -3.00 -12.15 11.21
C SER A 47 -3.95 -12.13 10.00
N GLN A 48 -3.84 -11.09 9.18
CA GLN A 48 -4.65 -10.89 7.99
C GLN A 48 -3.84 -10.14 6.94
N PHE A 49 -4.02 -10.51 5.67
CA PHE A 49 -3.51 -9.76 4.54
C PHE A 49 -4.70 -9.29 3.71
N ILE A 50 -4.84 -7.98 3.55
CA ILE A 50 -5.87 -7.36 2.71
C ILE A 50 -5.17 -6.84 1.46
N LYS A 51 -5.44 -7.49 0.33
CA LYS A 51 -4.84 -7.11 -0.94
C LYS A 51 -5.69 -6.05 -1.61
N TYR A 52 -5.13 -4.87 -1.82
CA TYR A 52 -5.81 -3.80 -2.55
C TYR A 52 -5.25 -3.58 -3.97
N GLU A 53 -6.02 -2.91 -4.82
CA GLU A 53 -5.65 -2.56 -6.18
C GLU A 53 -4.65 -1.40 -6.21
N VAL A 54 -3.67 -1.43 -7.11
CA VAL A 54 -2.67 -0.37 -7.19
C VAL A 54 -3.35 0.98 -7.44
N GLY A 55 -2.93 2.02 -6.71
CA GLY A 55 -3.51 3.37 -6.80
C GLY A 55 -4.84 3.54 -6.05
N SER A 56 -5.32 2.52 -5.35
CA SER A 56 -6.56 2.59 -4.57
C SER A 56 -6.37 3.03 -3.12
N GLU A 57 -5.20 3.54 -2.73
CA GLU A 57 -4.88 3.85 -1.33
C GLU A 57 -5.85 4.86 -0.71
N GLU A 58 -6.33 5.83 -1.51
CA GLU A 58 -7.35 6.79 -1.08
C GLU A 58 -8.67 6.12 -0.71
N ALA A 59 -9.19 5.25 -1.58
CA ALA A 59 -10.42 4.49 -1.34
C ALA A 59 -10.27 3.56 -0.13
N VAL A 60 -9.12 2.88 0.00
CA VAL A 60 -8.82 2.01 1.15
C VAL A 60 -8.78 2.81 2.44
N LEU A 61 -8.16 4.00 2.45
CA LEU A 61 -8.15 4.86 3.64
C LEU A 61 -9.54 5.44 3.95
N ALA A 62 -10.40 5.67 2.96
CA ALA A 62 -11.80 6.03 3.20
C ALA A 62 -12.57 4.89 3.87
N LEU A 63 -12.30 3.64 3.50
CA LEU A 63 -12.85 2.46 4.19
C LEU A 63 -12.29 2.33 5.62
N VAL A 64 -10.98 2.54 5.82
CA VAL A 64 -10.41 2.59 7.18
C VAL A 64 -11.09 3.68 8.01
N LEU A 65 -11.30 4.87 7.44
CA LEU A 65 -12.02 5.96 8.09
C LEU A 65 -13.45 5.53 8.46
N TYR A 66 -14.18 4.91 7.55
CA TYR A 66 -15.55 4.44 7.77
C TYR A 66 -15.63 3.43 8.93
N PHE A 67 -14.82 2.37 8.90
CA PHE A 67 -14.90 1.25 9.83
C PHE A 67 -14.24 1.51 11.20
N PHE A 68 -13.14 2.27 11.25
CA PHE A 68 -12.31 2.37 12.45
C PHE A 68 -12.52 3.66 13.27
N THR A 69 -13.36 4.58 12.80
CA THR A 69 -13.66 5.81 13.54
C THR A 69 -15.03 5.78 14.22
N ASN A 70 -15.16 6.55 15.30
CA ASN A 70 -16.40 6.71 16.05
C ASN A 70 -16.50 8.13 16.62
N ASN A 71 -17.64 8.46 17.25
CA ASN A 71 -17.88 9.75 17.91
C ASN A 71 -17.55 10.96 17.01
N ARG A 72 -17.92 10.87 15.73
CA ARG A 72 -17.56 11.82 14.68
C ARG A 72 -18.40 13.10 14.76
N THR A 73 -17.92 14.15 14.11
CA THR A 73 -18.73 15.36 13.89
C THR A 73 -19.85 15.07 12.89
N LYS A 74 -20.95 15.83 12.96
CA LYS A 74 -22.03 15.72 11.98
C LYS A 74 -21.52 15.84 10.54
N GLU A 75 -20.65 16.79 10.26
CA GLU A 75 -20.06 16.97 8.93
C GLU A 75 -19.31 15.72 8.41
N LEU A 76 -18.65 14.98 9.31
CA LEU A 76 -17.95 13.75 8.93
C LEU A 76 -18.90 12.58 8.79
N GLU A 77 -19.96 12.50 9.60
CA GLU A 77 -21.03 11.51 9.40
C GLU A 77 -21.75 11.76 8.08
N ASP A 78 -22.13 13.01 7.77
CA ASP A 78 -22.78 13.38 6.52
C ASP A 78 -21.90 12.97 5.31
N TYR A 79 -20.58 13.20 5.38
CA TYR A 79 -19.62 12.72 4.37
C TYR A 79 -19.61 11.19 4.22
N LEU A 80 -19.56 10.45 5.34
CA LEU A 80 -19.49 8.98 5.31
C LEU A 80 -20.81 8.34 4.84
N GLU A 81 -21.95 8.98 5.11
CA GLU A 81 -23.27 8.54 4.61
C GLU A 81 -23.41 8.70 3.09
N GLU A 82 -22.66 9.62 2.49
CA GLU A 82 -22.63 9.83 1.04
C GLU A 82 -21.69 8.87 0.30
N LEU A 83 -20.74 8.22 1.00
CA LEU A 83 -19.83 7.25 0.37
C LEU A 83 -20.56 5.97 -0.05
N ASP A 84 -20.39 5.59 -1.32
CA ASP A 84 -20.77 4.25 -1.79
C ASP A 84 -19.69 3.23 -1.38
N ILE A 85 -19.86 2.65 -0.19
CA ILE A 85 -18.96 1.65 0.36
C ILE A 85 -18.82 0.43 -0.56
N GLY A 86 -19.92 -0.02 -1.17
CA GLY A 86 -19.92 -1.16 -2.08
C GLY A 86 -19.08 -0.88 -3.33
N TYR A 87 -19.19 0.34 -3.88
CA TYR A 87 -18.36 0.79 -4.98
C TYR A 87 -16.88 0.89 -4.59
N LEU A 88 -16.55 1.53 -3.47
CA LEU A 88 -15.16 1.65 -2.99
C LEU A 88 -14.52 0.29 -2.74
N SER A 89 -15.26 -0.65 -2.14
CA SER A 89 -14.82 -2.03 -1.93
C SER A 89 -14.58 -2.77 -3.25
N ALA A 90 -15.48 -2.63 -4.22
CA ALA A 90 -15.33 -3.27 -5.53
C ALA A 90 -14.11 -2.74 -6.30
N GLU A 91 -13.92 -1.42 -6.34
CA GLU A 91 -12.84 -0.78 -7.10
C GLU A 91 -11.47 -0.99 -6.42
N SER A 92 -11.40 -0.90 -5.09
CA SER A 92 -10.15 -1.15 -4.34
C SER A 92 -9.79 -2.62 -4.23
N SER A 93 -10.68 -3.54 -4.61
CA SER A 93 -10.56 -4.99 -4.37
C SER A 93 -10.51 -5.41 -2.90
N CYS A 94 -10.95 -4.54 -1.98
CA CYS A 94 -11.03 -4.85 -0.54
C CYS A 94 -12.48 -5.06 -0.13
N GLY A 95 -12.82 -6.27 0.31
CA GLY A 95 -14.17 -6.59 0.77
C GLY A 95 -14.49 -5.95 2.13
N GLU A 96 -15.75 -5.55 2.32
CA GLU A 96 -16.23 -5.01 3.61
C GLU A 96 -15.95 -5.98 4.77
N GLU A 97 -16.19 -7.28 4.57
CA GLU A 97 -15.91 -8.35 5.54
C GLU A 97 -14.45 -8.34 6.02
N GLU A 98 -13.48 -7.99 5.15
CA GLU A 98 -12.06 -7.93 5.52
C GLU A 98 -11.81 -6.79 6.51
N PHE A 99 -12.49 -5.65 6.36
CA PHE A 99 -12.40 -4.55 7.32
C PHE A 99 -13.13 -4.86 8.61
N GLU A 100 -14.28 -5.54 8.56
CA GLU A 100 -15.02 -5.99 9.74
C GLU A 100 -14.18 -6.95 10.60
N ASP A 101 -13.56 -7.96 9.99
CA ASP A 101 -12.67 -8.91 10.67
C ASP A 101 -11.47 -8.20 11.32
N SER A 102 -10.86 -7.28 10.58
CA SER A 102 -9.75 -6.45 11.04
C SER A 102 -10.18 -5.53 12.21
N PHE A 103 -11.40 -4.99 12.16
CA PHE A 103 -11.98 -4.17 13.21
C PHE A 103 -12.29 -4.97 14.48
N GLU A 104 -12.65 -6.25 14.37
CA GLU A 104 -12.79 -7.12 15.55
C GLU A 104 -11.48 -7.33 16.31
N LEU A 105 -10.34 -7.36 15.62
CA LEU A 105 -9.01 -7.36 16.25
C LEU A 105 -8.72 -6.01 16.91
N PHE A 106 -9.00 -4.91 16.19
CA PHE A 106 -8.84 -3.55 16.70
C PHE A 106 -9.63 -3.33 18.00
N LYS A 107 -10.90 -3.73 18.08
CA LYS A 107 -11.73 -3.55 19.29
C LYS A 107 -11.19 -4.25 20.53
N LYS A 108 -10.51 -5.39 20.35
CA LYS A 108 -9.94 -6.19 21.46
C LYS A 108 -8.60 -5.64 21.95
N ALA A 109 -7.93 -4.83 21.13
CA ALA A 109 -6.63 -4.26 21.41
C ALA A 109 -6.72 -3.03 22.31
N SER A 110 -5.68 -2.79 23.12
CA SER A 110 -5.55 -1.63 24.00
C SER A 110 -4.63 -0.56 23.42
N ASN A 111 -3.60 -0.97 22.66
CA ASN A 111 -2.60 -0.09 22.04
C ASN A 111 -2.57 -0.35 20.54
N ARG A 112 -3.07 0.61 19.76
CA ARG A 112 -3.36 0.41 18.34
C ARG A 112 -2.52 1.37 17.52
N ALA A 113 -1.93 0.90 16.42
CA ALA A 113 -1.23 1.77 15.48
C ALA A 113 -1.66 1.55 14.04
N LEU A 114 -1.63 2.65 13.28
CA LEU A 114 -1.75 2.64 11.83
C LEU A 114 -0.39 3.04 11.23
N ILE A 115 0.31 2.09 10.63
CA ILE A 115 1.58 2.33 9.92
C ILE A 115 1.28 2.79 8.50
N LEU A 116 1.81 3.95 8.13
CA LEU A 116 1.62 4.61 6.85
C LEU A 116 2.94 4.67 6.09
N GLY A 117 2.92 4.01 4.94
CA GLY A 117 4.12 3.73 4.16
C GLY A 117 4.47 4.78 3.11
N ASP A 118 5.66 4.61 2.54
CA ASP A 118 6.25 5.51 1.55
C ASP A 118 5.42 5.58 0.25
N ASP A 119 4.61 4.56 -0.05
CA ASP A 119 3.75 4.51 -1.24
C ASP A 119 2.74 5.66 -1.32
N LEU A 120 2.38 6.25 -0.16
CA LEU A 120 1.43 7.36 -0.11
C LEU A 120 2.03 8.69 -0.60
N ILE A 121 3.34 8.90 -0.48
CA ILE A 121 4.00 10.22 -0.62
C ILE A 121 3.68 10.90 -1.95
N ASN A 122 3.78 10.12 -3.02
CA ASN A 122 3.64 10.61 -4.39
C ASN A 122 2.31 10.17 -5.01
N HIS A 123 1.34 9.74 -4.20
CA HIS A 123 0.00 9.43 -4.67
C HIS A 123 -0.66 10.69 -5.26
N GLN A 124 -1.36 10.55 -6.38
CA GLN A 124 -1.99 11.68 -7.08
C GLN A 124 -2.95 12.47 -6.17
N ASN A 125 -3.64 11.77 -5.28
CA ASN A 125 -4.64 12.33 -4.36
C ASN A 125 -4.12 12.49 -2.93
N ILE A 126 -2.80 12.73 -2.78
CA ILE A 126 -2.16 12.89 -1.46
C ILE A 126 -2.85 13.96 -0.61
N GLY A 127 -3.34 15.04 -1.20
CA GLY A 127 -4.08 16.08 -0.48
C GLY A 127 -5.32 15.53 0.25
N ASN A 128 -6.12 14.70 -0.41
CA ASN A 128 -7.32 14.11 0.20
C ASN A 128 -6.95 12.99 1.18
N ILE A 129 -5.96 12.16 0.86
CA ILE A 129 -5.40 11.16 1.76
C ILE A 129 -5.01 11.79 3.11
N LEU A 130 -4.33 12.94 3.10
CA LEU A 130 -3.95 13.62 4.32
C LEU A 130 -5.17 14.12 5.12
N ALA A 131 -6.22 14.60 4.45
CA ALA A 131 -7.48 14.99 5.10
C ALA A 131 -8.20 13.79 5.75
N ILE A 132 -8.23 12.64 5.06
CA ILE A 132 -8.75 11.38 5.62
C ILE A 132 -7.96 10.97 6.86
N LEU A 133 -6.62 10.97 6.76
CA LEU A 133 -5.73 10.62 7.89
C LEU A 133 -5.92 11.55 9.09
N LYS A 134 -6.21 12.84 8.88
CA LYS A 134 -6.51 13.77 9.97
C LYS A 134 -7.77 13.39 10.74
N ASN A 135 -8.77 12.88 10.03
CA ASN A 135 -9.99 12.38 10.68
C ASN A 135 -9.75 11.04 11.36
N ILE A 136 -8.95 10.14 10.78
CA ILE A 136 -8.54 8.90 11.45
C ILE A 136 -7.80 9.22 12.76
N GLU A 137 -6.81 10.12 12.75
CA GLU A 137 -6.08 10.54 13.96
C GLU A 137 -7.02 11.11 15.03
N LYS A 138 -8.06 11.84 14.61
CA LYS A 138 -8.96 12.55 15.53
C LYS A 138 -10.06 11.66 16.10
N TYR A 139 -10.56 10.70 15.33
CA TYR A 139 -11.78 9.95 15.63
C TYR A 139 -11.56 8.44 15.78
N SER A 140 -10.30 7.99 15.84
CA SER A 140 -9.95 6.61 16.20
C SER A 140 -8.92 6.60 17.32
N ASP A 141 -8.72 5.42 17.91
CA ASP A 141 -7.68 5.18 18.91
C ASP A 141 -6.33 4.78 18.28
N PHE A 142 -6.14 5.02 16.97
CA PHE A 142 -4.86 4.74 16.32
C PHE A 142 -3.79 5.77 16.68
N GLU A 143 -2.61 5.30 17.06
CA GLU A 143 -1.38 6.09 16.92
C GLU A 143 -0.90 6.00 15.46
N LEU A 144 -0.83 7.13 14.76
CA LEU A 144 -0.31 7.15 13.40
C LEU A 144 1.22 7.07 13.39
N ILE A 145 1.75 6.14 12.62
CA ILE A 145 3.18 5.90 12.48
C ILE A 145 3.56 6.08 11.01
N PHE A 146 4.49 6.98 10.72
CA PHE A 146 4.97 7.24 9.37
C PHE A 146 6.34 6.61 9.16
N THR A 147 6.50 5.82 8.10
CA THR A 147 7.81 5.23 7.73
C THR A 147 8.73 6.22 6.99
N ASN A 148 8.16 7.34 6.55
CA ASN A 148 8.86 8.39 5.82
C ASN A 148 8.66 9.77 6.46
N LYS A 149 9.77 10.50 6.63
CA LYS A 149 9.75 11.82 7.24
C LYS A 149 9.00 12.87 6.40
N LYS A 150 9.09 12.80 5.07
CA LYS A 150 8.38 13.72 4.19
C LYS A 150 6.87 13.55 4.30
N LEU A 151 6.39 12.30 4.38
CA LEU A 151 4.97 12.02 4.59
C LEU A 151 4.49 12.57 5.94
N GLU A 152 5.26 12.30 7.01
CA GLU A 152 4.97 12.81 8.36
C GLU A 152 4.88 14.34 8.38
N ASP A 153 5.84 15.03 7.75
CA ASP A 153 5.88 16.49 7.70
C ASP A 153 4.73 17.05 6.86
N SER A 154 4.41 16.43 5.72
CA SER A 154 3.22 16.78 4.92
C SER A 154 1.94 16.64 5.74
N PHE A 155 1.80 15.55 6.50
CA PHE A 155 0.66 15.34 7.40
C PHE A 155 0.60 16.39 8.51
N LYS A 156 1.71 16.68 9.19
CA LYS A 156 1.73 17.69 10.27
C LYS A 156 1.38 19.10 9.79
N ASN A 157 1.79 19.44 8.57
CA ASN A 157 1.53 20.74 7.96
C ASN A 157 0.17 20.80 7.25
N HIS A 158 -0.55 19.68 7.11
CA HIS A 158 -1.85 19.65 6.47
C HIS A 158 -2.92 20.25 7.38
N SER A 159 -3.63 21.27 6.88
CA SER A 159 -4.64 22.01 7.63
C SER A 159 -6.08 21.73 7.20
N ASN A 160 -6.29 21.04 6.07
CA ASN A 160 -7.63 20.64 5.67
C ASN A 160 -8.05 19.37 6.43
N PHE A 161 -9.25 19.40 7.00
CA PHE A 161 -9.85 18.27 7.71
C PHE A 161 -11.10 17.75 7.00
N ILE A 162 -11.52 18.36 5.89
CA ILE A 162 -12.71 17.96 5.17
C ILE A 162 -12.26 17.09 4.00
N PRO A 163 -12.51 15.76 4.04
CA PRO A 163 -12.23 14.89 2.92
C PRO A 163 -13.21 15.17 1.77
N ASN A 164 -12.74 14.94 0.55
CA ASN A 164 -13.59 14.79 -0.62
C ASN A 164 -13.90 13.30 -0.84
N GLU A 165 -14.93 13.02 -1.63
CA GLU A 165 -15.17 11.66 -2.12
C GLU A 165 -13.92 11.16 -2.89
N PRO A 166 -13.47 9.91 -2.66
CA PRO A 166 -12.36 9.34 -3.42
C PRO A 166 -12.63 9.42 -4.93
N GLU A 167 -11.60 9.80 -5.69
CA GLU A 167 -11.73 9.86 -7.15
C GLU A 167 -11.88 8.46 -7.76
N GLU A 168 -12.50 8.38 -8.95
CA GLU A 168 -12.56 7.14 -9.72
C GLU A 168 -11.15 6.56 -9.95
N LEU A 169 -10.98 5.27 -9.67
CA LEU A 169 -9.69 4.62 -9.78
C LEU A 169 -9.27 4.50 -11.25
N LYS A 170 -8.02 4.90 -11.52
CA LYS A 170 -7.40 4.61 -12.81
C LYS A 170 -7.09 3.11 -12.85
N SER A 171 -7.68 2.38 -13.80
CA SER A 171 -7.35 0.97 -13.97
C SER A 171 -5.85 0.75 -14.24
N PHE A 172 -5.18 -0.03 -13.38
CA PHE A 172 -3.80 -0.48 -13.59
C PHE A 172 -3.77 -1.79 -14.41
N ASN A 173 -4.39 -1.78 -15.58
CA ASN A 173 -4.40 -2.97 -16.44
C ASN A 173 -3.03 -3.21 -17.09
N GLY A 174 -2.50 -4.43 -17.02
CA GLY A 174 -1.30 -4.85 -17.74
C GLY A 174 -0.11 -5.15 -16.83
N THR A 175 1.06 -4.66 -17.21
CA THR A 175 2.33 -4.98 -16.55
C THR A 175 2.74 -3.84 -15.61
N ILE A 176 2.76 -4.10 -14.30
CA ILE A 176 3.02 -3.11 -13.27
C ILE A 176 4.37 -3.38 -12.62
N LEU A 177 5.17 -2.32 -12.44
CA LEU A 177 6.40 -2.36 -11.66
C LEU A 177 6.20 -1.67 -10.32
N TYR A 178 6.76 -2.27 -9.27
CA TYR A 178 6.89 -1.68 -7.94
C TYR A 178 8.34 -1.29 -7.67
N PHE A 179 8.57 -0.02 -7.37
CA PHE A 179 9.88 0.59 -7.18
C PHE A 179 10.28 0.49 -5.71
N LEU A 180 11.32 -0.29 -5.46
CA LEU A 180 11.87 -0.52 -4.13
C LEU A 180 13.08 0.39 -3.90
N ASP A 181 13.25 0.78 -2.64
CA ASP A 181 14.51 1.29 -2.11
C ASP A 181 15.22 0.19 -1.30
N ASP A 182 15.59 -0.90 -2.00
CA ASP A 182 16.27 -2.04 -1.40
C ASP A 182 17.51 -2.41 -2.21
N SER A 183 18.65 -1.84 -1.79
CA SER A 183 19.97 -2.12 -2.36
C SER A 183 20.38 -3.61 -2.42
N SER A 184 19.71 -4.50 -1.66
CA SER A 184 19.97 -5.94 -1.71
C SER A 184 19.36 -6.61 -2.94
N ILE A 185 18.28 -6.03 -3.47
CA ILE A 185 17.67 -6.40 -4.73
C ILE A 185 18.49 -5.67 -5.78
N GLY A 186 19.33 -6.41 -6.51
CA GLY A 186 20.20 -5.83 -7.53
C GLY A 186 19.41 -5.10 -8.64
N THR A 187 20.08 -4.76 -9.73
CA THR A 187 19.47 -3.94 -10.79
C THR A 187 18.47 -4.68 -11.68
N ASN A 188 18.18 -5.95 -11.42
CA ASN A 188 17.31 -6.80 -12.24
C ASN A 188 15.82 -6.58 -11.96
N LEU A 189 14.98 -7.01 -12.90
CA LEU A 189 13.52 -7.05 -12.72
C LEU A 189 13.12 -8.37 -12.07
N ILE A 190 12.63 -8.35 -10.84
CA ILE A 190 12.19 -9.55 -10.14
C ILE A 190 10.71 -9.77 -10.43
N ALA A 191 10.34 -10.93 -10.98
CA ALA A 191 8.97 -11.18 -11.40
C ALA A 191 8.46 -12.56 -10.93
N SER A 192 7.16 -12.64 -10.68
CA SER A 192 6.48 -13.92 -10.43
C SER A 192 6.25 -14.68 -11.73
N GLN A 193 5.93 -15.96 -11.63
CA GLN A 193 5.50 -16.73 -12.81
C GLN A 193 4.23 -16.15 -13.46
N THR A 194 3.28 -15.65 -12.66
CA THR A 194 2.03 -15.05 -13.16
C THR A 194 2.29 -13.78 -13.96
N PHE A 195 3.18 -12.91 -13.47
CA PHE A 195 3.62 -11.72 -14.20
C PHE A 195 4.21 -12.08 -15.57
N LEU A 196 5.13 -13.06 -15.60
CA LEU A 196 5.78 -13.50 -16.83
C LEU A 196 4.79 -14.03 -17.86
N ASN A 197 3.79 -14.79 -17.40
CA ASN A 197 2.75 -15.33 -18.28
C ASN A 197 1.93 -14.20 -18.94
N ILE A 198 1.53 -13.17 -18.17
CA ILE A 198 0.78 -12.02 -18.68
C ILE A 198 1.63 -11.20 -19.65
N ALA A 199 2.89 -10.96 -19.29
CA ALA A 199 3.82 -10.19 -20.11
C ALA A 199 4.34 -10.98 -21.33
N LYS A 200 4.08 -12.29 -21.42
CA LYS A 200 4.60 -13.22 -22.44
C LYS A 200 6.13 -13.26 -22.48
N LEU A 201 6.74 -13.30 -21.30
CA LEU A 201 8.19 -13.30 -21.09
C LEU A 201 8.63 -14.56 -20.34
N ASN A 202 9.92 -14.84 -20.33
CA ASN A 202 10.52 -15.96 -19.61
C ASN A 202 11.60 -15.48 -18.64
N ASP A 203 11.96 -16.35 -17.70
CA ASP A 203 13.13 -16.15 -16.85
C ASP A 203 14.37 -15.87 -17.72
N LYS A 204 15.19 -14.90 -17.30
CA LYS A 204 16.43 -14.44 -17.96
C LYS A 204 16.26 -13.69 -19.29
N ASP A 205 15.03 -13.47 -19.76
CA ASP A 205 14.79 -12.56 -20.89
C ASP A 205 15.30 -11.16 -20.55
N PHE A 206 15.90 -10.48 -21.54
CA PHE A 206 16.21 -9.06 -21.45
C PHE A 206 15.02 -8.25 -21.96
N VAL A 207 14.66 -7.20 -21.22
CA VAL A 207 13.56 -6.31 -21.59
C VAL A 207 13.98 -4.85 -21.53
N SER A 208 13.38 -4.05 -22.40
CA SER A 208 13.39 -2.59 -22.29
C SER A 208 12.00 -2.04 -21.97
N PHE A 209 12.00 -0.92 -21.24
CA PHE A 209 10.81 -0.13 -20.95
C PHE A 209 11.19 1.32 -20.69
N SER A 210 10.20 2.22 -20.73
CA SER A 210 10.41 3.65 -20.55
C SER A 210 9.56 4.19 -19.42
N ILE A 211 10.15 5.02 -18.56
CA ILE A 211 9.46 5.74 -17.48
C ILE A 211 9.98 7.16 -17.50
N ASN A 212 9.08 8.16 -17.47
CA ASN A 212 9.44 9.58 -17.48
C ASN A 212 10.46 9.94 -18.58
N ASN A 213 10.26 9.41 -19.78
CA ASN A 213 11.16 9.57 -20.95
C ASN A 213 12.59 9.02 -20.78
N LYS A 214 12.86 8.23 -19.73
CA LYS A 214 14.11 7.50 -19.55
C LYS A 214 13.90 6.03 -19.90
N GLU A 215 14.77 5.48 -20.72
CA GLU A 215 14.78 4.06 -21.07
C GLU A 215 15.59 3.26 -20.05
N TYR A 216 15.08 2.07 -19.73
CA TYR A 216 15.72 1.09 -18.86
C TYR A 216 15.86 -0.22 -19.63
N LYS A 217 16.98 -0.91 -19.44
CA LYS A 217 17.22 -2.26 -19.96
C LYS A 217 17.58 -3.19 -18.81
N LYS A 218 16.73 -4.17 -18.53
CA LYS A 218 16.85 -5.05 -17.37
C LYS A 218 16.78 -6.52 -17.79
N GLN A 219 17.50 -7.38 -17.07
CA GLN A 219 17.27 -8.81 -17.13
C GLN A 219 16.16 -9.18 -16.14
N ILE A 220 15.29 -10.09 -16.56
CA ILE A 220 14.25 -10.67 -15.71
C ILE A 220 14.81 -11.82 -14.90
N ILE A 221 14.48 -11.84 -13.60
CA ILE A 221 14.77 -12.95 -12.71
C ILE A 221 13.44 -13.43 -12.12
N LEU A 222 13.12 -14.71 -12.34
CA LEU A 222 11.96 -15.34 -11.74
C LEU A 222 12.18 -15.55 -10.22
N ASP A 223 11.30 -14.97 -9.41
CA ASP A 223 11.14 -15.34 -8.01
C ASP A 223 9.88 -16.20 -7.84
N LYS A 224 10.06 -17.42 -7.35
CA LYS A 224 8.97 -18.38 -7.12
C LYS A 224 8.16 -18.07 -5.86
N ASN A 225 8.68 -17.26 -4.96
CA ASN A 225 8.00 -16.83 -3.74
C ASN A 225 7.18 -15.55 -3.96
N LEU A 226 7.45 -14.80 -5.04
CA LEU A 226 6.65 -13.65 -5.44
C LEU A 226 5.36 -14.14 -6.11
N LEU A 227 4.22 -13.58 -5.69
CA LEU A 227 2.90 -13.89 -6.22
C LEU A 227 2.29 -12.68 -6.91
N GLY A 228 1.28 -12.91 -7.74
CA GLY A 228 0.51 -11.84 -8.37
C GLY A 228 1.14 -11.30 -9.66
N THR A 229 0.69 -10.12 -10.08
CA THR A 229 0.90 -9.55 -11.42
C THR A 229 1.79 -8.32 -11.41
N ILE A 230 2.55 -8.12 -10.32
CA ILE A 230 3.44 -6.97 -10.12
C ILE A 230 4.87 -7.49 -10.05
N ALA A 231 5.79 -6.85 -10.76
CA ALA A 231 7.22 -7.13 -10.68
C ALA A 231 7.92 -6.07 -9.83
N LEU A 232 9.02 -6.45 -9.19
CA LEU A 232 9.82 -5.60 -8.32
C LEU A 232 11.05 -5.08 -9.06
N ILE A 233 11.43 -3.84 -8.80
CA ILE A 233 12.64 -3.23 -9.34
C ILE A 233 13.25 -2.30 -8.31
N ASN A 234 14.57 -2.33 -8.17
CA ASN A 234 15.31 -1.38 -7.35
C ASN A 234 15.83 -0.23 -8.22
N GLU A 235 15.01 0.81 -8.37
CA GLU A 235 15.32 2.04 -9.09
C GLU A 235 14.63 3.21 -8.38
N ASP A 236 15.36 4.28 -8.09
CA ASP A 236 14.75 5.53 -7.62
C ASP A 236 14.27 6.33 -8.83
N ILE A 237 12.95 6.37 -9.02
CA ILE A 237 12.30 7.20 -10.04
C ILE A 237 11.68 8.48 -9.45
N SER A 238 11.76 8.68 -8.13
CA SER A 238 11.20 9.83 -7.42
C SER A 238 9.74 10.15 -7.79
N THR A 239 8.95 9.12 -8.08
CA THR A 239 7.51 9.21 -8.36
C THR A 239 6.72 8.28 -7.44
N TYR A 240 5.42 8.12 -7.71
CA TYR A 240 4.61 7.07 -7.09
C TYR A 240 5.27 5.70 -7.24
N SER A 241 5.16 4.87 -6.21
CA SER A 241 5.89 3.60 -6.08
C SER A 241 5.48 2.55 -7.10
N PHE A 242 4.38 2.76 -7.83
CA PHE A 242 3.91 1.86 -8.87
C PHE A 242 3.89 2.57 -10.23
N SER A 243 4.29 1.83 -11.26
CA SER A 243 4.20 2.31 -12.64
C SER A 243 3.72 1.22 -13.57
N LYS A 244 2.71 1.55 -14.38
CA LYS A 244 2.32 0.74 -15.53
C LYS A 244 3.35 0.93 -16.64
N VAL A 245 3.89 -0.17 -17.14
CA VAL A 245 4.91 -0.16 -18.19
C VAL A 245 4.49 -1.03 -19.37
N VAL A 246 5.10 -0.75 -20.52
CA VAL A 246 5.09 -1.65 -21.67
C VAL A 246 6.48 -2.25 -21.78
N LEU A 247 6.58 -3.56 -21.51
CA LEU A 247 7.84 -4.29 -21.66
C LEU A 247 8.03 -4.70 -23.13
N LYS A 248 9.22 -4.45 -23.67
CA LYS A 248 9.65 -4.95 -24.98
C LYS A 248 10.76 -5.97 -24.74
N LYS A 249 10.57 -7.19 -25.25
CA LYS A 249 11.63 -8.20 -25.25
C LYS A 249 12.74 -7.77 -26.20
N GLU A 250 13.97 -7.75 -25.72
CA GLU A 250 15.15 -7.52 -26.54
C GLU A 250 15.55 -8.83 -27.22
N GLU A 251 15.82 -8.78 -28.52
CA GLU A 251 16.48 -9.88 -29.23
C GLU A 251 17.98 -9.82 -28.92
N ILE A 252 18.54 -10.96 -28.49
CA ILE A 252 19.99 -11.11 -28.25
C ILE A 252 20.68 -11.42 -29.58
#